data_AF-A0A4R6BYM6-F1
#
_entry.id   AF-A0A4R6BYM6-F1
#
_cell.length_a   1.000
_cell.length_b   1.000
_cell.length_c   1.000
_cell.angle_alpha   90.00
_cell.angle_beta   90.00
_cell.angle_gamma   90.00
#
_symmetry.space_group_name_H-M   'P 1'
#
loop_
_entity.id
_entity.type
_entity.pdbx_description
1 polymer ?
#
loop_
_entity_poly.entity_id
_entity_poly.type
_entity_poly.pdbx_seq_one_letter_code
_entity_poly.pdbx_strand_id
1 'polypeptide(L)'
;MSELITNEEFKRLWDKDPIVVIDSCSLLDLYRYASRPAKKILSMLEEIESQIWIPSHVLIEFENNKSNVIQVSHNKYKNVISDTKKLINMTEDKINSNFVRYGKFEYPEIHSLKTELKRKLIEACSIANQFTDKVSEEINENKKLLLQNNIETFIEHLTSKGQSGTPLSLKEKIDVYKEGEIRYKYLIPPGYKDIDKDKKDITNTKKYGDLLIWKEILKKAHDDKVSVIFITDDEKEDWWELSGGPSSKIIKARSELTSEFKEVTDNDSSEFFMLTLPYLIKNLSSLKEIDCKENYLMNLDLQPEDTVLDIFERLNWQNKLSDECSLEYELSNNGILQTYISDLLQDVEISEYLNLHFDEIYTDYDEDNIIIEGNFYSDILINEVIYEYDDFTSDVVAQITLKGNFSIEFKFSVSDDTTEIEEHDEVLTLFNFEIKDYKELSKEFDYHFERCMICNKNIGAYMTGNSDFICEICSIDYEGCPKCGKLYPSGSLEGSYCYNCMHEE
;
A
#
# COMPACT_ATOMS: atom_id res chain seq x y z
N MET A 1 -13.42 0.68 -3.70
CA MET A 1 -12.75 1.98 -3.42
C MET A 1 -13.61 3.14 -3.91
N SER A 2 -13.30 4.38 -3.51
CA SER A 2 -13.85 5.58 -4.18
C SER A 2 -13.33 5.62 -5.61
N GLU A 3 -14.21 5.51 -6.60
CA GLU A 3 -13.86 5.84 -7.98
C GLU A 3 -13.23 7.24 -8.01
N LEU A 4 -12.01 7.36 -8.55
CA LEU A 4 -11.33 8.66 -8.73
C LEU A 4 -12.28 9.66 -9.39
N ILE A 5 -13.01 9.17 -10.40
CA ILE A 5 -14.09 9.81 -11.12
C ILE A 5 -15.07 8.75 -11.60
N THR A 6 -16.36 9.08 -11.64
CA THR A 6 -17.36 8.14 -12.15
C THR A 6 -17.21 7.91 -13.66
N ASN A 7 -17.69 6.77 -14.16
CA ASN A 7 -17.75 6.50 -15.60
C ASN A 7 -18.53 7.58 -16.38
N GLU A 8 -19.56 8.16 -15.78
CA GLU A 8 -20.33 9.27 -16.36
C GLU A 8 -19.51 10.55 -16.46
N GLU A 9 -18.74 10.89 -15.43
CA GLU A 9 -17.83 12.04 -15.43
C GLU A 9 -16.71 11.86 -16.44
N PHE A 10 -16.10 10.67 -16.51
CA PHE A 10 -15.09 10.37 -17.52
C PHE A 10 -15.66 10.51 -18.93
N LYS A 11 -16.82 9.90 -19.21
CA LYS A 11 -17.46 9.99 -20.53
C LYS A 11 -17.79 11.44 -20.91
N ARG A 12 -18.34 12.22 -19.98
CA ARG A 12 -18.65 13.64 -20.19
C ARG A 12 -17.39 14.45 -20.54
N LEU A 13 -16.27 14.17 -19.89
CA LEU A 13 -15.00 14.81 -20.21
C LEU A 13 -14.44 14.33 -21.55
N TRP A 14 -14.49 13.02 -21.79
CA TRP A 14 -14.00 12.39 -23.02
C TRP A 14 -14.72 12.92 -24.26
N ASP A 15 -16.04 13.15 -24.17
CA ASP A 15 -16.87 13.74 -25.22
C ASP A 15 -16.45 15.19 -25.58
N LYS A 16 -15.65 15.87 -24.73
CA LYS A 16 -15.07 17.19 -25.03
C LYS A 16 -13.78 17.12 -25.85
N ASP A 17 -13.34 15.93 -26.23
CA ASP A 17 -12.07 15.69 -26.94
C ASP A 17 -10.86 16.30 -26.19
N PRO A 18 -10.60 15.88 -24.94
CA PRO A 18 -9.51 16.43 -24.14
C PRO A 18 -8.16 15.98 -24.68
N ILE A 19 -7.12 16.80 -24.46
CA ILE A 19 -5.76 16.32 -24.64
C ILE A 19 -5.38 15.41 -23.47
N VAL A 20 -4.75 14.28 -23.78
CA VAL A 20 -4.22 13.34 -22.80
C VAL A 20 -2.73 13.61 -22.63
N VAL A 21 -2.32 13.98 -21.43
CA VAL A 21 -0.93 14.26 -21.10
C VAL A 21 -0.41 13.16 -20.22
N ILE A 22 0.61 12.43 -20.68
CA ILE A 22 1.18 11.30 -19.92
C ILE A 22 2.50 11.75 -19.30
N ASP A 23 2.61 11.56 -17.99
CA ASP A 23 3.82 11.86 -17.22
C ASP A 23 4.98 10.90 -17.54
N SER A 24 6.19 11.32 -17.19
CA SER A 24 7.41 10.54 -17.41
C SER A 24 7.39 9.26 -16.58
N CYS A 25 6.83 9.28 -15.36
CA CYS A 25 6.74 8.09 -14.51
C CYS A 25 5.86 7.01 -15.15
N SER A 26 4.66 7.38 -15.63
CA SER A 26 3.72 6.46 -16.27
C SER A 26 4.26 5.87 -17.58
N LEU A 27 4.98 6.66 -18.38
CA LEU A 27 5.68 6.15 -19.57
C LEU A 27 6.79 5.16 -19.21
N LEU A 28 7.52 5.41 -18.12
CA LEU A 28 8.59 4.53 -17.63
C LEU A 28 8.03 3.24 -16.99
N ASP A 29 6.83 3.28 -16.42
CA ASP A 29 6.17 2.11 -15.83
C ASP A 29 5.81 1.04 -16.88
N LEU A 30 5.68 1.42 -18.16
CA LEU A 30 5.59 0.47 -19.27
C LEU A 30 6.78 -0.50 -19.37
N TYR A 31 7.96 -0.10 -18.87
CA TYR A 31 9.13 -1.00 -18.77
C TYR A 31 9.13 -1.87 -17.50
N ARG A 32 8.24 -1.57 -16.55
CA ARG A 32 8.12 -2.26 -15.25
C ARG A 32 7.02 -3.31 -15.26
N TYR A 33 5.94 -3.08 -16.03
CA TYR A 33 4.87 -4.05 -16.23
C TYR A 33 5.36 -5.34 -16.90
N ALA A 34 4.63 -6.43 -16.65
CA ALA A 34 4.79 -7.67 -17.40
C ALA A 34 4.52 -7.44 -18.90
N SER A 35 5.03 -8.33 -19.74
CA SER A 35 5.03 -8.13 -21.20
C SER A 35 3.64 -8.13 -21.83
N ARG A 36 2.67 -8.85 -21.25
CA ARG A 36 1.27 -8.82 -21.70
C ARG A 36 0.61 -7.46 -21.43
N PRO A 37 0.47 -6.99 -20.17
CA PRO A 37 -0.17 -5.70 -19.88
C PRO A 37 0.56 -4.53 -20.57
N ALA A 38 1.90 -4.53 -20.60
CA ALA A 38 2.66 -3.48 -21.28
C ALA A 38 2.30 -3.33 -22.77
N LYS A 39 2.18 -4.45 -23.50
CA LYS A 39 1.79 -4.42 -24.93
C LYS A 39 0.36 -3.91 -25.12
N LYS A 40 -0.55 -4.34 -24.25
CA LYS A 40 -1.96 -3.96 -24.35
C LYS A 40 -2.17 -2.48 -24.04
N ILE A 41 -1.51 -1.98 -22.99
CA ILE A 41 -1.51 -0.55 -22.68
C ILE A 41 -0.97 0.23 -23.87
N LEU A 42 0.18 -0.17 -24.43
CA LEU A 42 0.76 0.51 -25.58
C LEU A 42 -0.18 0.52 -26.79
N SER A 43 -0.84 -0.60 -27.12
CA SER A 43 -1.81 -0.62 -28.22
C SER A 43 -3.00 0.31 -27.96
N MET A 44 -3.48 0.40 -26.71
CA MET A 44 -4.56 1.31 -26.37
C MET A 44 -4.13 2.78 -26.45
N LEU A 45 -2.88 3.10 -26.08
CA LEU A 45 -2.31 4.44 -26.25
C LEU A 45 -2.12 4.79 -27.73
N GLU A 46 -1.70 3.83 -28.57
CA GLU A 46 -1.63 3.98 -30.03
C GLU A 46 -3.01 4.27 -30.65
N GLU A 47 -4.09 3.69 -30.11
CA GLU A 47 -5.44 3.96 -30.61
C GLU A 47 -5.94 5.38 -30.28
N ILE A 48 -5.50 5.97 -29.16
CA ILE A 48 -5.84 7.35 -28.77
C ILE A 48 -4.71 8.33 -29.11
N GLU A 49 -3.76 7.93 -29.96
CA GLU A 49 -2.54 8.67 -30.26
C GLU A 49 -2.84 10.13 -30.64
N SER A 50 -3.90 10.39 -31.41
CA SER A 50 -4.28 11.73 -31.85
C SER A 50 -4.65 12.70 -30.73
N GLN A 51 -5.01 12.21 -29.55
CA GLN A 51 -5.37 13.01 -28.38
C GLN A 51 -4.18 13.21 -27.44
N ILE A 52 -3.09 12.46 -27.62
CA ILE A 52 -1.95 12.52 -26.72
C ILE A 52 -1.08 13.74 -27.02
N TRP A 53 -0.62 14.43 -25.98
CA TRP A 53 0.39 15.47 -26.07
C TRP A 53 1.39 15.33 -24.93
N ILE A 54 2.70 15.40 -25.24
CA ILE A 54 3.77 15.19 -24.26
C ILE A 54 4.52 16.50 -23.98
N PRO A 55 4.55 16.98 -22.73
CA PRO A 55 5.39 18.10 -22.31
C PRO A 55 6.85 17.88 -22.68
N SER A 56 7.55 18.96 -23.04
CA SER A 56 8.97 18.89 -23.35
C SER A 56 9.78 18.38 -22.15
N HIS A 57 9.35 18.74 -20.93
CA HIS A 57 10.04 18.30 -19.71
C HIS A 57 9.86 16.81 -19.44
N VAL A 58 8.69 16.25 -19.76
CA VAL A 58 8.44 14.79 -19.68
C VAL A 58 9.42 14.03 -20.57
N LEU A 59 9.66 14.49 -21.81
CA LEU A 59 10.63 13.87 -22.71
C LEU A 59 12.05 13.88 -22.13
N ILE A 60 12.46 14.99 -21.50
CA ILE A 60 13.77 15.13 -20.85
C ILE A 60 13.90 14.14 -19.69
N GLU A 61 12.88 14.04 -18.84
CA GLU A 61 12.88 13.11 -17.72
C GLU A 61 12.88 11.65 -18.17
N PHE A 62 12.07 11.32 -19.18
CA PHE A 62 12.04 9.98 -19.78
C PHE A 62 13.44 9.59 -20.28
N GLU A 63 14.08 10.43 -21.10
CA GLU A 63 15.42 10.16 -21.63
C GLU A 63 16.49 10.01 -20.54
N ASN A 64 16.42 10.83 -19.49
CA ASN A 64 17.38 10.77 -18.38
C ASN A 64 17.23 9.50 -17.53
N ASN A 65 16.01 8.97 -17.42
CA ASN A 65 15.69 7.89 -16.48
C ASN A 65 15.55 6.52 -17.18
N LYS A 66 15.26 6.47 -18.50
CA LYS A 66 14.94 5.23 -19.22
C LYS A 66 16.00 4.15 -19.07
N SER A 67 17.27 4.48 -19.24
CA SER A 67 18.36 3.48 -19.17
C SER A 67 18.45 2.84 -17.77
N ASN A 68 18.22 3.63 -16.72
CA ASN A 68 18.21 3.12 -15.35
C ASN A 68 17.00 2.24 -15.09
N VAL A 69 15.79 2.66 -15.50
CA VAL A 69 14.56 1.87 -15.32
C VAL A 69 14.65 0.53 -16.06
N ILE A 70 15.10 0.55 -17.31
CA ILE A 70 15.34 -0.66 -18.11
C ILE A 70 16.33 -1.57 -17.39
N GLN A 71 17.47 -1.04 -16.92
CA GLN A 71 18.48 -1.82 -16.21
C GLN A 71 17.95 -2.44 -14.91
N VAL A 72 17.19 -1.69 -14.11
CA VAL A 72 16.57 -2.18 -12.87
C VAL A 72 15.58 -3.30 -13.17
N SER A 73 14.69 -3.11 -14.15
CA SER A 73 13.74 -4.13 -14.62
C SER A 73 14.46 -5.41 -15.05
N HIS A 74 15.55 -5.28 -15.83
CA HIS A 74 16.39 -6.40 -16.24
C HIS A 74 17.09 -7.12 -15.07
N ASN A 75 17.49 -6.37 -14.04
CA ASN A 75 18.14 -6.95 -12.88
C ASN A 75 17.18 -7.76 -12.01
N LYS A 76 15.88 -7.38 -11.93
CA LYS A 76 14.87 -8.18 -11.20
C LYS A 76 14.86 -9.62 -11.68
N TYR A 77 14.78 -9.80 -13.00
CA TYR A 77 14.84 -11.10 -13.65
C TYR A 77 16.13 -11.90 -13.36
N LYS A 78 17.30 -11.25 -13.41
CA LYS A 78 18.57 -11.91 -13.05
C LYS A 78 18.62 -12.29 -11.57
N ASN A 79 18.04 -11.47 -10.71
CA ASN A 79 18.02 -11.69 -9.27
C ASN A 79 17.19 -12.92 -8.93
N VAL A 80 16.00 -13.13 -9.55
CA VAL A 80 15.17 -14.34 -9.37
C VAL A 80 15.98 -15.62 -9.54
N ILE A 81 16.80 -15.69 -10.58
CA ILE A 81 17.67 -16.84 -10.85
C ILE A 81 18.71 -17.00 -9.72
N SER A 82 19.36 -15.91 -9.34
CA SER A 82 20.43 -15.93 -8.34
C SER A 82 19.90 -16.22 -6.93
N ASP A 83 18.73 -15.70 -6.59
CA ASP A 83 18.14 -15.77 -5.25
C ASP A 83 17.49 -17.13 -5.02
N THR A 84 16.82 -17.69 -6.04
CA THR A 84 16.37 -19.09 -6.01
C THR A 84 17.54 -20.04 -5.73
N LYS A 85 18.67 -19.88 -6.44
CA LYS A 85 19.88 -20.70 -6.22
C LYS A 85 20.47 -20.50 -4.82
N LYS A 86 20.54 -19.25 -4.32
CA LYS A 86 21.02 -18.98 -2.96
C LYS A 86 20.13 -19.63 -1.90
N LEU A 87 18.81 -19.51 -2.03
CA LEU A 87 17.84 -20.06 -1.07
C LEU A 87 17.96 -21.58 -0.96
N ILE A 88 18.09 -22.25 -2.10
CA ILE A 88 18.32 -23.70 -2.17
C ILE A 88 19.62 -24.10 -1.47
N ASN A 89 20.73 -23.42 -1.80
CA ASN A 89 22.03 -23.72 -1.20
C ASN A 89 22.02 -23.48 0.32
N MET A 90 21.42 -22.36 0.77
CA MET A 90 21.27 -22.05 2.20
C MET A 90 20.43 -23.10 2.93
N THR A 91 19.40 -23.62 2.29
CA THR A 91 18.54 -24.68 2.85
C THR A 91 19.32 -25.99 2.96
N GLU A 92 20.06 -26.37 1.92
CA GLU A 92 20.93 -27.55 1.93
C GLU A 92 21.99 -27.44 3.03
N ASP A 93 22.65 -26.29 3.18
CA ASP A 93 23.66 -26.05 4.22
C ASP A 93 23.07 -26.10 5.63
N LYS A 94 21.91 -25.47 5.86
CA LYS A 94 21.20 -25.53 7.15
C LYS A 94 20.79 -26.95 7.51
N ILE A 95 20.22 -27.70 6.57
CA ILE A 95 19.88 -29.11 6.78
C ILE A 95 21.14 -29.91 7.10
N ASN A 96 22.18 -29.81 6.28
CA ASN A 96 23.43 -30.54 6.49
C ASN A 96 24.06 -30.24 7.86
N SER A 97 24.11 -28.97 8.28
CA SER A 97 24.66 -28.56 9.57
C SER A 97 23.83 -29.07 10.76
N ASN A 98 22.50 -29.03 10.68
CA ASN A 98 21.61 -29.58 11.70
C ASN A 98 21.78 -31.10 11.83
N PHE A 99 21.84 -31.84 10.71
CA PHE A 99 22.03 -33.28 10.74
C PHE A 99 23.42 -33.71 11.25
N VAL A 100 24.46 -32.87 11.10
CA VAL A 100 25.75 -33.09 11.77
C VAL A 100 25.60 -32.96 13.28
N ARG A 101 24.81 -31.98 13.76
CA ARG A 101 24.53 -31.82 15.20
C ARG A 101 23.71 -32.99 15.75
N TYR A 102 22.67 -33.43 15.04
CA TYR A 102 21.81 -34.55 15.45
C TYR A 102 22.51 -35.91 15.43
N GLY A 103 23.45 -36.10 14.50
CA GLY A 103 24.26 -37.31 14.44
C GLY A 103 25.07 -37.59 15.72
N LYS A 104 25.34 -36.57 16.56
CA LYS A 104 26.00 -36.75 17.86
C LYS A 104 25.16 -37.49 18.89
N PHE A 105 23.84 -37.54 18.70
CA PHE A 105 22.89 -38.07 19.67
C PHE A 105 22.29 -39.43 19.24
N GLU A 106 22.79 -40.01 18.13
CA GLU A 106 22.40 -41.33 17.63
C GLU A 106 20.87 -41.57 17.58
N TYR A 107 20.10 -40.55 17.22
CA TYR A 107 18.65 -40.68 17.10
C TYR A 107 18.28 -41.79 16.10
N PRO A 108 17.26 -42.63 16.39
CA PRO A 108 16.80 -43.65 15.47
C PRO A 108 16.48 -43.08 14.09
N GLU A 109 16.82 -43.81 13.03
CA GLU A 109 16.49 -43.49 11.63
C GLU A 109 17.06 -42.16 11.08
N ILE A 110 17.88 -41.44 11.85
CA ILE A 110 18.42 -40.13 11.45
C ILE A 110 19.18 -40.16 10.13
N HIS A 111 19.88 -41.26 9.83
CA HIS A 111 20.58 -41.46 8.56
C HIS A 111 19.63 -41.69 7.37
N SER A 112 18.53 -42.41 7.61
CA SER A 112 17.49 -42.64 6.59
C SER A 112 16.81 -41.32 6.24
N LEU A 113 16.37 -40.58 7.26
CA LEU A 113 15.77 -39.26 7.12
C LEU A 113 16.69 -38.27 6.38
N LYS A 114 17.98 -38.23 6.75
CA LYS A 114 18.98 -37.39 6.06
C LYS A 114 19.06 -37.71 4.58
N THR A 115 19.07 -39.00 4.24
CA THR A 115 19.21 -39.47 2.85
C THR A 115 17.98 -39.11 2.03
N GLU A 116 16.78 -39.30 2.61
CA GLU A 116 15.53 -38.97 1.94
C GLU A 116 15.35 -37.46 1.75
N LEU A 117 15.64 -36.65 2.78
CA LEU A 117 15.63 -35.18 2.66
C LEU A 117 16.62 -34.71 1.59
N LYS A 118 17.83 -35.27 1.56
CA LYS A 118 18.82 -34.91 0.53
C LYS A 118 18.31 -35.22 -0.88
N ARG A 119 17.65 -36.36 -1.08
CA ARG A 119 17.02 -36.71 -2.37
C ARG A 119 15.95 -35.69 -2.77
N LYS A 120 15.08 -35.30 -1.83
CA LYS A 120 14.04 -34.29 -2.08
C LYS A 120 14.60 -32.90 -2.35
N LEU A 121 15.71 -32.51 -1.72
CA LEU A 121 16.42 -31.28 -2.04
C LEU A 121 16.97 -31.29 -3.47
N ILE A 122 17.59 -32.40 -3.91
CA ILE A 122 18.09 -32.52 -5.29
C ILE A 122 16.94 -32.41 -6.31
N GLU A 123 15.79 -33.00 -6.01
CA GLU A 123 14.59 -32.88 -6.85
C GLU A 123 14.13 -31.41 -6.95
N ALA A 124 14.03 -30.71 -5.81
CA ALA A 124 13.72 -29.27 -5.77
C ALA A 124 14.75 -28.43 -6.54
N CYS A 125 16.04 -28.75 -6.43
CA CYS A 125 17.11 -28.09 -7.21
C CYS A 125 16.89 -28.23 -8.71
N SER A 126 16.52 -29.43 -9.16
CA SER A 126 16.28 -29.70 -10.58
C SER A 126 15.10 -28.87 -11.10
N ILE A 127 14.00 -28.82 -10.35
CA ILE A 127 12.81 -28.03 -10.71
C ILE A 127 13.15 -26.55 -10.81
N ALA A 128 13.86 -26.00 -9.82
CA ALA A 128 14.28 -24.62 -9.80
C ALA A 128 15.21 -24.25 -10.97
N ASN A 129 16.10 -25.17 -11.39
CA ASN A 129 16.95 -24.96 -12.56
C ASN A 129 16.14 -24.98 -13.86
N GLN A 130 15.14 -25.86 -13.99
CA GLN A 130 14.26 -25.86 -15.18
C GLN A 130 13.45 -24.56 -15.29
N PHE A 131 12.94 -24.06 -14.16
CA PHE A 131 12.29 -22.74 -14.11
C PHE A 131 13.25 -21.62 -14.52
N THR A 132 14.49 -21.66 -14.01
CA THR A 132 15.55 -20.71 -14.37
C THR A 132 15.81 -20.67 -15.89
N ASP A 133 15.82 -21.83 -16.56
CA ASP A 133 16.05 -21.93 -17.99
C ASP A 133 14.88 -21.31 -18.78
N LYS A 134 13.63 -21.62 -18.40
CA LYS A 134 12.43 -21.02 -19.00
C LYS A 134 12.39 -19.51 -18.84
N VAL A 135 12.64 -19.02 -17.62
CA VAL A 135 12.71 -17.58 -17.33
C VAL A 135 13.82 -16.93 -18.15
N SER A 136 14.96 -17.60 -18.35
CA SER A 136 16.05 -17.07 -19.19
C SER A 136 15.66 -16.92 -20.66
N GLU A 137 14.87 -17.85 -21.21
CA GLU A 137 14.30 -17.76 -22.55
C GLU A 137 13.29 -16.62 -22.66
N GLU A 138 12.34 -16.56 -21.71
CA GLU A 138 11.32 -15.52 -21.67
C GLU A 138 11.92 -14.13 -21.48
N ILE A 139 12.95 -13.97 -20.63
CA ILE A 139 13.72 -12.74 -20.50
C ILE A 139 14.32 -12.33 -21.84
N ASN A 140 14.80 -13.27 -22.65
CA ASN A 140 15.38 -12.95 -23.95
C ASN A 140 14.30 -12.57 -24.99
N GLU A 141 13.09 -13.11 -24.87
CA GLU A 141 11.94 -12.75 -25.69
C GLU A 141 11.30 -11.43 -25.26
N ASN A 142 11.09 -11.22 -23.96
CA ASN A 142 10.67 -9.97 -23.34
C ASN A 142 11.71 -8.87 -23.59
N LYS A 143 13.00 -9.18 -23.54
CA LYS A 143 14.06 -8.29 -24.04
C LYS A 143 13.83 -7.92 -25.49
N LYS A 144 13.57 -8.88 -26.38
CA LYS A 144 13.33 -8.54 -27.78
C LYS A 144 12.09 -7.66 -27.98
N LEU A 145 11.03 -7.87 -27.20
CA LEU A 145 9.78 -7.09 -27.30
C LEU A 145 9.85 -5.71 -26.64
N LEU A 146 10.43 -5.61 -25.43
CA LEU A 146 10.61 -4.36 -24.69
C LEU A 146 11.80 -3.53 -25.22
N LEU A 147 12.82 -4.18 -25.80
CA LEU A 147 13.96 -3.51 -26.46
C LEU A 147 13.76 -3.30 -27.97
N GLN A 148 12.67 -3.79 -28.60
CA GLN A 148 12.36 -3.44 -30.00
C GLN A 148 11.80 -2.02 -30.17
N ASN A 149 12.16 -1.10 -29.27
CA ASN A 149 11.85 0.31 -29.38
C ASN A 149 10.35 0.64 -29.48
N ASN A 150 9.40 -0.21 -29.08
CA ASN A 150 7.98 0.13 -29.32
C ASN A 150 7.54 1.41 -28.56
N ILE A 151 7.98 1.58 -27.30
CA ILE A 151 7.69 2.80 -26.52
C ILE A 151 8.47 4.01 -27.08
N GLU A 152 9.75 3.84 -27.41
CA GLU A 152 10.57 4.92 -27.99
C GLU A 152 10.04 5.34 -29.36
N THR A 153 9.68 4.37 -30.21
CA THR A 153 9.06 4.58 -31.52
C THR A 153 7.71 5.28 -31.38
N PHE A 154 6.91 4.92 -30.37
CA PHE A 154 5.66 5.59 -30.06
C PHE A 154 5.89 7.07 -29.69
N ILE A 155 6.85 7.35 -28.80
CA ILE A 155 7.21 8.73 -28.41
C ILE A 155 7.80 9.51 -29.59
N GLU A 156 8.65 8.88 -30.40
CA GLU A 156 9.20 9.45 -31.63
C GLU A 156 8.09 9.78 -32.64
N HIS A 157 7.09 8.91 -32.77
CA HIS A 157 5.96 9.11 -33.67
C HIS A 157 5.11 10.31 -33.22
N LEU A 158 4.76 10.41 -31.93
CA LEU A 158 4.10 11.57 -31.35
C LEU A 158 4.90 12.86 -31.59
N THR A 159 6.21 12.82 -31.32
CA THR A 159 7.10 13.97 -31.52
C THR A 159 7.14 14.39 -32.99
N SER A 160 7.20 13.43 -33.92
CA SER A 160 7.23 13.69 -35.37
C SER A 160 5.94 14.34 -35.90
N LYS A 161 4.81 14.09 -35.23
CA LYS A 161 3.51 14.71 -35.52
C LYS A 161 3.33 16.09 -34.88
N GLY A 162 4.33 16.57 -34.13
CA GLY A 162 4.26 17.84 -33.40
C GLY A 162 3.41 17.76 -32.12
N GLN A 163 3.18 16.56 -31.60
CA GLN A 163 2.43 16.32 -30.37
C GLN A 163 3.32 16.41 -29.11
N SER A 164 4.34 17.27 -29.18
CA SER A 164 5.26 17.53 -28.07
C SER A 164 5.34 19.02 -27.75
N GLY A 165 5.60 19.33 -26.49
CA GLY A 165 5.83 20.69 -26.03
C GLY A 165 7.15 21.27 -26.54
N THR A 166 7.19 22.59 -26.68
CA THR A 166 8.46 23.28 -26.93
C THR A 166 9.16 23.56 -25.59
N PRO A 167 10.47 23.32 -25.48
CA PRO A 167 11.20 23.62 -24.25
C PRO A 167 11.05 25.08 -23.83
N LEU A 168 10.69 25.28 -22.55
CA LEU A 168 10.69 26.60 -21.95
C LEU A 168 12.04 27.28 -22.16
N SER A 169 12.00 28.55 -22.55
CA SER A 169 13.18 29.39 -22.66
C SER A 169 13.88 29.52 -21.31
N LEU A 170 15.17 29.90 -21.33
CA LEU A 170 15.92 30.11 -20.09
C LEU A 170 15.21 31.11 -19.15
N LYS A 171 14.59 32.15 -19.72
CA LYS A 171 13.84 33.14 -18.94
C LYS A 171 12.64 32.51 -18.26
N GLU A 172 11.80 31.77 -19.01
CA GLU A 172 10.65 31.06 -18.47
C GLU A 172 11.07 30.08 -17.37
N LYS A 173 12.14 29.30 -17.58
CA LYS A 173 12.67 28.37 -16.57
C LYS A 173 13.10 29.09 -15.28
N ILE A 174 13.81 30.21 -15.39
CA ILE A 174 14.22 31.01 -14.24
C ILE A 174 12.99 31.52 -13.47
N ASP A 175 11.95 31.95 -14.17
CA ASP A 175 10.73 32.44 -13.53
C ASP A 175 9.98 31.30 -12.83
N VAL A 176 9.93 30.10 -13.43
CA VAL A 176 9.41 28.88 -12.78
C VAL A 176 10.21 28.52 -11.53
N TYR A 177 11.54 28.63 -11.55
CA TYR A 177 12.38 28.32 -10.37
C TYR A 177 12.11 29.29 -9.21
N LYS A 178 11.99 30.59 -9.48
CA LYS A 178 11.65 31.59 -8.44
C LYS A 178 10.27 31.32 -7.85
N GLU A 179 9.30 30.97 -8.70
CA GLU A 179 7.96 30.60 -8.24
C GLU A 179 8.01 29.32 -7.39
N GLY A 180 8.76 28.31 -7.83
CA GLY A 180 8.95 27.04 -7.13
C GLY A 180 9.57 27.21 -5.74
N GLU A 181 10.54 28.12 -5.56
CA GLU A 181 11.09 28.43 -4.23
C GLU A 181 9.99 28.90 -3.26
N ILE A 182 9.07 29.73 -3.74
CA ILE A 182 7.94 30.24 -2.94
C ILE A 182 6.92 29.12 -2.70
N ARG A 183 6.54 28.39 -3.75
CA ARG A 183 5.56 27.29 -3.65
C ARG A 183 6.00 26.25 -2.64
N TYR A 184 7.25 25.78 -2.74
CA TYR A 184 7.74 24.67 -1.92
C TYR A 184 7.91 25.08 -0.46
N LYS A 185 8.26 26.36 -0.21
CA LYS A 185 8.28 26.92 1.14
C LYS A 185 6.91 26.86 1.83
N TYR A 186 5.83 27.02 1.07
CA TYR A 186 4.46 27.02 1.59
C TYR A 186 3.69 25.72 1.27
N LEU A 187 4.38 24.66 0.81
CA LEU A 187 3.78 23.37 0.45
C LEU A 187 2.66 23.50 -0.59
N ILE A 188 2.83 24.42 -1.54
CA ILE A 188 1.89 24.62 -2.65
C ILE A 188 2.28 23.66 -3.78
N PRO A 189 1.34 22.85 -4.30
CA PRO A 189 1.62 21.85 -5.33
C PRO A 189 1.88 22.45 -6.74
N PRO A 190 2.42 21.66 -7.68
CA PRO A 190 3.03 20.34 -7.49
C PRO A 190 4.54 20.43 -7.24
N GLY A 191 5.17 19.34 -6.80
CA GLY A 191 6.63 19.16 -6.74
C GLY A 191 7.30 19.50 -5.41
N TYR A 192 6.56 19.93 -4.38
CA TYR A 192 7.18 20.24 -3.08
C TYR A 192 7.69 18.99 -2.34
N LYS A 193 7.25 17.78 -2.72
CA LYS A 193 7.79 16.53 -2.17
C LYS A 193 9.15 16.15 -2.73
N ASP A 194 9.59 16.83 -3.79
CA ASP A 194 10.84 16.51 -4.48
C ASP A 194 12.03 17.36 -4.04
N ILE A 195 11.93 18.10 -2.93
CA ILE A 195 13.03 18.89 -2.36
C ILE A 195 14.29 18.05 -2.18
N ASP A 196 14.14 16.77 -1.85
CA ASP A 196 15.24 15.84 -1.63
C ASP A 196 15.99 15.41 -2.92
N LYS A 197 15.41 15.62 -4.11
CA LYS A 197 16.08 15.34 -5.40
C LYS A 197 17.35 16.19 -5.57
N ASP A 198 17.44 17.33 -4.91
CA ASP A 198 18.60 18.23 -4.93
C ASP A 198 19.83 17.68 -4.17
N LYS A 199 19.66 16.70 -3.27
CA LYS A 199 20.78 16.13 -2.49
C LYS A 199 21.91 15.59 -3.38
N LYS A 200 21.59 15.20 -4.62
CA LYS A 200 22.52 14.66 -5.61
C LYS A 200 22.69 15.56 -6.85
N ASP A 201 22.03 16.73 -6.88
CA ASP A 201 22.01 17.63 -8.03
C ASP A 201 22.73 18.95 -7.72
N ILE A 202 23.88 19.18 -8.37
CA ILE A 202 24.71 20.37 -8.12
C ILE A 202 23.98 21.65 -8.54
N THR A 203 23.06 21.57 -9.50
CA THR A 203 22.32 22.75 -10.00
C THR A 203 21.12 23.11 -9.13
N ASN A 204 20.69 22.25 -8.21
CA ASN A 204 19.47 22.40 -7.39
C ASN A 204 18.21 22.71 -8.21
N THR A 205 18.12 22.10 -9.40
CA THR A 205 17.02 22.37 -10.35
C THR A 205 16.12 21.16 -10.55
N LYS A 206 16.59 19.94 -10.25
CA LYS A 206 15.80 18.72 -10.46
C LYS A 206 14.53 18.65 -9.62
N LYS A 207 14.47 19.31 -8.45
CA LYS A 207 13.24 19.40 -7.66
C LYS A 207 12.09 20.14 -8.36
N TYR A 208 12.35 20.90 -9.42
CA TYR A 208 11.33 21.67 -10.14
C TYR A 208 10.73 20.93 -11.34
N GLY A 209 11.03 19.64 -11.52
CA GLY A 209 10.57 18.87 -12.70
C GLY A 209 9.05 18.88 -12.85
N ASP A 210 8.35 18.46 -11.79
CA ASP A 210 6.89 18.47 -11.68
C ASP A 210 6.28 19.84 -11.99
N LEU A 211 6.88 20.90 -11.44
CA LEU A 211 6.41 22.27 -11.69
C LEU A 211 6.64 22.71 -13.14
N LEU A 212 7.73 22.30 -13.78
CA LEU A 212 7.98 22.59 -15.20
C LEU A 212 6.95 21.88 -16.09
N ILE A 213 6.64 20.61 -15.79
CA ILE A 213 5.60 19.84 -16.48
C ILE A 213 4.26 20.55 -16.33
N TRP A 214 3.89 20.92 -15.11
CA TRP A 214 2.64 21.62 -14.81
C TRP A 214 2.50 22.94 -15.57
N LYS A 215 3.56 23.75 -15.63
CA LYS A 215 3.54 25.03 -16.37
C LYS A 215 3.43 24.84 -17.88
N GLU A 216 4.01 23.78 -18.43
CA GLU A 216 3.83 23.43 -19.84
C GLU A 216 2.40 22.98 -20.16
N ILE A 217 1.77 22.21 -19.27
CA ILE A 217 0.36 21.81 -19.37
C ILE A 217 -0.55 23.04 -19.36
N LEU A 218 -0.38 23.94 -18.39
CA LEU A 218 -1.19 25.16 -18.27
C LEU A 218 -1.08 26.04 -19.52
N LYS A 219 0.14 26.22 -20.05
CA LYS A 219 0.39 26.97 -21.28
C LYS A 219 -0.35 26.34 -22.47
N LYS A 220 -0.24 25.02 -22.64
CA LYS A 220 -0.92 24.30 -23.72
C LYS A 220 -2.44 24.41 -23.63
N ALA A 221 -2.99 24.24 -22.43
CA ALA A 221 -4.44 24.32 -22.21
C ALA A 221 -4.99 25.72 -22.50
N HIS A 222 -4.29 26.77 -22.08
CA HIS A 222 -4.65 28.16 -22.36
C HIS A 222 -4.58 28.48 -23.85
N ASP A 223 -3.45 28.17 -24.50
CA ASP A 223 -3.20 28.55 -25.89
C ASP A 223 -4.18 27.86 -26.86
N ASP A 224 -4.52 26.60 -26.59
CA ASP A 224 -5.38 25.79 -27.45
C ASP A 224 -6.85 25.75 -27.01
N LYS A 225 -7.17 26.27 -25.81
CA LYS A 225 -8.52 26.25 -25.20
C LYS A 225 -9.11 24.83 -25.13
N VAL A 226 -8.29 23.88 -24.68
CA VAL A 226 -8.64 22.45 -24.59
C VAL A 226 -8.76 21.99 -23.15
N SER A 227 -9.61 20.98 -22.93
CA SER A 227 -9.62 20.24 -21.68
C SER A 227 -8.41 19.31 -21.61
N VAL A 228 -7.95 18.98 -20.40
CA VAL A 228 -6.75 18.16 -20.17
C VAL A 228 -7.08 17.01 -19.22
N ILE A 229 -6.64 15.81 -19.60
CA ILE A 229 -6.48 14.67 -18.70
C ILE A 229 -4.99 14.46 -18.49
N PHE A 230 -4.51 14.68 -17.27
CA PHE A 230 -3.13 14.41 -16.90
C PHE A 230 -3.01 13.02 -16.26
N ILE A 231 -2.12 12.19 -16.80
CA ILE A 231 -1.88 10.82 -16.37
C ILE A 231 -0.57 10.78 -15.61
N THR A 232 -0.63 10.48 -14.32
CA THR A 232 0.55 10.27 -13.48
C THR A 232 0.28 9.14 -12.48
N ASP A 233 1.24 8.22 -12.38
CA ASP A 233 1.24 7.15 -11.37
C ASP A 233 2.06 7.57 -10.13
N ASP A 234 2.45 8.85 -10.02
CA ASP A 234 3.08 9.39 -8.82
C ASP A 234 1.99 9.71 -7.77
N GLU A 235 1.75 8.79 -6.84
CA GLU A 235 0.67 8.88 -5.84
C GLU A 235 0.99 9.80 -4.64
N LYS A 236 1.86 10.80 -4.82
CA LYS A 236 2.24 11.74 -3.76
C LYS A 236 1.16 12.78 -3.46
N GLU A 237 1.16 13.27 -2.21
CA GLU A 237 0.22 14.29 -1.73
C GLU A 237 0.36 15.68 -2.40
N ASP A 238 1.44 15.95 -3.14
CA ASP A 238 1.61 17.18 -3.92
C ASP A 238 0.95 17.11 -5.31
N TRP A 239 0.43 15.94 -5.69
CA TRP A 239 -0.43 15.75 -6.85
C TRP A 239 -1.86 15.43 -6.43
N TRP A 240 -2.01 14.65 -5.35
CA TRP A 240 -3.28 14.06 -4.92
C TRP A 240 -3.70 14.50 -3.52
N GLU A 241 -5.00 14.59 -3.29
CA GLU A 241 -5.55 14.52 -1.94
C GLU A 241 -5.62 13.05 -1.53
N LEU A 242 -4.88 12.70 -0.47
CA LEU A 242 -4.82 11.34 0.06
C LEU A 242 -5.69 11.19 1.30
N SER A 243 -6.29 10.02 1.51
CA SER A 243 -6.96 9.69 2.77
C SER A 243 -5.94 9.60 3.91
N GLY A 244 -6.29 10.12 5.09
CA GLY A 244 -5.44 9.95 6.27
C GLY A 244 -5.39 8.48 6.73
N GLY A 245 -4.21 8.00 7.13
CA GLY A 245 -4.00 6.65 7.68
C GLY A 245 -2.76 5.94 7.13
N PRO A 246 -2.45 4.72 7.61
CA PRO A 246 -1.31 3.90 7.16
C PRO A 246 -1.38 3.54 5.67
N SER A 247 -2.60 3.40 5.14
CA SER A 247 -2.89 3.11 3.74
C SER A 247 -3.55 4.33 3.10
N SER A 248 -2.73 5.32 2.73
CA SER A 248 -3.17 6.55 2.08
C SER A 248 -3.72 6.25 0.68
N LYS A 249 -5.05 6.31 0.51
CA LYS A 249 -5.73 6.11 -0.78
C LYS A 249 -5.90 7.44 -1.50
N ILE A 250 -5.79 7.44 -2.81
CA ILE A 250 -6.08 8.63 -3.63
C ILE A 250 -7.58 8.93 -3.57
N ILE A 251 -7.93 10.15 -3.19
CA ILE A 251 -9.31 10.64 -3.17
C ILE A 251 -9.62 11.38 -4.47
N LYS A 252 -8.79 12.37 -4.83
CA LYS A 252 -8.95 13.24 -6.01
C LYS A 252 -7.69 14.08 -6.25
N ALA A 253 -7.63 14.76 -7.38
CA ALA A 253 -6.60 15.77 -7.65
C ALA A 253 -6.64 16.91 -6.60
N ARG A 254 -5.46 17.47 -6.29
CA ARG A 254 -5.36 18.65 -5.39
C ARG A 254 -6.20 19.82 -5.91
N SER A 255 -7.06 20.35 -5.04
CA SER A 255 -7.95 21.47 -5.38
C SER A 255 -7.21 22.72 -5.89
N GLU A 256 -5.97 22.94 -5.45
CA GLU A 256 -5.11 24.03 -5.91
C GLU A 256 -4.76 23.91 -7.40
N LEU A 257 -4.48 22.69 -7.90
CA LEU A 257 -4.17 22.44 -9.30
C LEU A 257 -5.38 22.72 -10.19
N THR A 258 -6.56 22.21 -9.80
CA THR A 258 -7.80 22.47 -10.52
C THR A 258 -8.17 23.96 -10.51
N SER A 259 -7.89 24.67 -9.40
CA SER A 259 -8.17 26.10 -9.29
C SER A 259 -7.21 26.93 -10.16
N GLU A 260 -5.92 26.63 -10.14
CA GLU A 260 -4.92 27.29 -11.00
C GLU A 260 -5.22 27.05 -12.47
N PHE A 261 -5.60 25.82 -12.85
CA PHE A 261 -5.99 25.52 -14.23
C PHE A 261 -7.16 26.39 -14.69
N LYS A 262 -8.21 26.51 -13.87
CA LYS A 262 -9.38 27.34 -14.19
C LYS A 262 -9.04 28.83 -14.29
N GLU A 263 -8.16 29.33 -13.41
CA GLU A 263 -7.68 30.71 -13.45
C GLU A 263 -6.90 31.00 -14.75
N VAL A 264 -6.00 30.10 -15.14
CA VAL A 264 -5.18 30.27 -16.35
C VAL A 264 -5.98 30.12 -17.63
N THR A 265 -7.03 29.30 -17.63
CA THR A 265 -7.92 29.08 -18.79
C THR A 265 -9.11 30.05 -18.84
N ASP A 266 -9.08 31.14 -18.07
CA ASP A 266 -10.10 32.19 -18.02
C ASP A 266 -11.54 31.70 -17.72
N ASN A 267 -11.70 30.57 -17.03
CA ASN A 267 -13.00 29.88 -16.86
C ASN A 267 -13.72 29.57 -18.20
N ASP A 268 -12.97 29.29 -19.27
CA ASP A 268 -13.53 28.63 -20.45
C ASP A 268 -14.17 27.28 -20.05
N SER A 269 -14.94 26.64 -20.93
CA SER A 269 -15.53 25.31 -20.67
C SER A 269 -14.52 24.17 -20.56
N SER A 270 -13.22 24.49 -20.51
CA SER A 270 -12.10 23.56 -20.35
C SER A 270 -12.07 22.98 -18.95
N GLU A 271 -11.82 21.67 -18.87
CA GLU A 271 -11.76 20.93 -17.62
C GLU A 271 -10.42 20.25 -17.46
N PHE A 272 -10.01 20.07 -16.21
CA PHE A 272 -8.77 19.41 -15.83
C PHE A 272 -9.06 18.24 -14.91
N PHE A 273 -8.59 17.06 -15.31
CA PHE A 273 -8.71 15.82 -14.56
C PHE A 273 -7.33 15.17 -14.45
N MET A 274 -7.13 14.44 -13.36
CA MET A 274 -5.95 13.61 -13.16
C MET A 274 -6.38 12.16 -12.98
N LEU A 275 -5.68 11.24 -13.63
CA LEU A 275 -5.90 9.81 -13.53
C LEU A 275 -4.55 9.07 -13.41
N THR A 276 -4.56 7.87 -12.86
CA THR A 276 -3.44 6.93 -13.03
C THR A 276 -3.55 6.23 -14.39
N LEU A 277 -2.46 5.67 -14.87
CA LEU A 277 -2.44 4.93 -16.14
C LEU A 277 -3.38 3.71 -16.10
N PRO A 278 -3.42 2.90 -15.02
CA PRO A 278 -4.43 1.84 -14.88
C PRO A 278 -5.87 2.36 -14.98
N TYR A 279 -6.17 3.50 -14.35
CA TYR A 279 -7.52 4.06 -14.35
C TYR A 279 -7.95 4.54 -15.74
N LEU A 280 -7.06 5.21 -16.49
CA LEU A 280 -7.32 5.59 -17.87
C LEU A 280 -7.67 4.35 -18.71
N ILE A 281 -6.86 3.30 -18.59
CA ILE A 281 -6.99 2.09 -19.37
C ILE A 281 -8.31 1.36 -19.07
N LYS A 282 -8.68 1.23 -17.79
CA LYS A 282 -10.00 0.71 -17.36
C LYS A 282 -11.18 1.47 -17.98
N ASN A 283 -11.11 2.80 -17.98
CA ASN A 283 -12.18 3.65 -18.52
C ASN A 283 -12.25 3.58 -20.06
N LEU A 284 -11.10 3.56 -20.75
CA LEU A 284 -11.03 3.41 -22.19
C LEU A 284 -11.59 2.05 -22.65
N SER A 285 -11.30 0.98 -21.91
CA SER A 285 -11.87 -0.34 -22.20
C SER A 285 -13.38 -0.34 -22.11
N SER A 286 -13.91 0.33 -21.08
CA SER A 286 -15.35 0.43 -20.83
C SER A 286 -16.08 1.23 -21.92
N LEU A 287 -15.42 2.22 -22.52
CA LEU A 287 -15.96 2.96 -23.67
C LEU A 287 -15.95 2.18 -24.99
N LYS A 288 -15.01 1.24 -25.16
CA LYS A 288 -14.68 0.63 -26.46
C LYS A 288 -15.34 -0.73 -26.73
N GLU A 289 -16.29 -1.17 -25.91
CA GLU A 289 -16.89 -2.52 -26.00
C GLU A 289 -15.79 -3.60 -26.13
N ILE A 290 -14.69 -3.45 -25.39
CA ILE A 290 -13.61 -4.46 -25.37
C ILE A 290 -14.21 -5.76 -24.82
N ASP A 291 -13.74 -6.89 -25.37
CA ASP A 291 -14.05 -8.23 -24.86
C ASP A 291 -13.99 -8.25 -23.33
N CYS A 292 -15.10 -8.63 -22.70
CA CYS A 292 -15.29 -8.51 -21.26
C CYS A 292 -14.20 -9.28 -20.48
N LYS A 293 -13.84 -10.47 -20.98
CA LYS A 293 -12.79 -11.31 -20.41
C LYS A 293 -11.42 -10.64 -20.49
N GLU A 294 -11.03 -10.08 -21.63
CA GLU A 294 -9.77 -9.34 -21.75
C GLU A 294 -9.73 -8.10 -20.86
N ASN A 295 -10.84 -7.37 -20.71
CA ASN A 295 -10.89 -6.20 -19.82
C ASN A 295 -10.72 -6.60 -18.35
N TYR A 296 -11.36 -7.69 -17.93
CA TYR A 296 -11.24 -8.22 -16.58
C TYR A 296 -9.81 -8.65 -16.25
N LEU A 297 -9.18 -9.44 -17.13
CA LEU A 297 -7.80 -9.87 -16.97
C LEU A 297 -6.81 -8.69 -16.94
N MET A 298 -7.06 -7.65 -17.75
CA MET A 298 -6.23 -6.46 -17.74
C MET A 298 -6.37 -5.66 -16.44
N ASN A 299 -7.58 -5.57 -15.88
CA ASN A 299 -7.77 -4.94 -14.57
C ASN A 299 -7.06 -5.72 -13.47
N LEU A 300 -7.11 -7.05 -13.50
CA LEU A 300 -6.35 -7.91 -12.59
C LEU A 300 -4.83 -7.71 -12.71
N ASP A 301 -4.29 -7.60 -13.93
CA ASP A 301 -2.86 -7.38 -14.14
C ASP A 301 -2.38 -5.99 -13.64
N LEU A 302 -3.25 -4.99 -13.60
CA LEU A 302 -2.89 -3.59 -13.31
C LEU A 302 -3.28 -3.12 -11.90
N GLN A 303 -4.36 -3.65 -11.34
CA GLN A 303 -4.93 -3.27 -10.04
C GLN A 303 -5.52 -4.51 -9.34
N PRO A 304 -4.71 -5.56 -9.06
CA PRO A 304 -5.22 -6.78 -8.43
C PRO A 304 -5.79 -6.54 -7.01
N GLU A 305 -5.35 -5.48 -6.32
CA GLU A 305 -5.77 -5.13 -4.97
C GLU A 305 -7.28 -4.96 -4.83
N ASP A 306 -7.94 -4.44 -5.88
CA ASP A 306 -9.39 -4.24 -5.88
C ASP A 306 -10.14 -5.57 -5.82
N THR A 307 -9.76 -6.53 -6.67
CA THR A 307 -10.36 -7.88 -6.68
C THR A 307 -10.03 -8.64 -5.41
N VAL A 308 -8.78 -8.55 -4.93
CA VAL A 308 -8.37 -9.17 -3.66
C VAL A 308 -9.22 -8.64 -2.51
N LEU A 309 -9.41 -7.33 -2.41
CA LEU A 309 -10.21 -6.73 -1.36
C LEU A 309 -11.68 -7.19 -1.43
N ASP A 310 -12.28 -7.21 -2.62
CA ASP A 310 -13.66 -7.68 -2.81
C ASP A 310 -13.83 -9.14 -2.35
N ILE A 311 -12.91 -10.02 -2.74
CA ILE A 311 -12.90 -11.44 -2.32
C ILE A 311 -12.69 -11.58 -0.81
N PHE A 312 -11.76 -10.81 -0.21
CA PHE A 312 -11.51 -10.81 1.22
C PHE A 312 -12.76 -10.46 2.01
N GLU A 313 -13.47 -9.40 1.61
CA GLU A 313 -14.71 -8.96 2.26
C GLU A 313 -15.85 -9.97 2.02
N ARG A 314 -16.02 -10.45 0.78
CA ARG A 314 -17.07 -11.43 0.43
C ARG A 314 -16.92 -12.76 1.17
N LEU A 315 -15.68 -13.22 1.38
CA LEU A 315 -15.36 -14.44 2.11
C LEU A 315 -15.14 -14.23 3.61
N ASN A 316 -15.35 -13.01 4.12
CA ASN A 316 -15.21 -12.63 5.52
C ASN A 316 -13.87 -13.09 6.13
N TRP A 317 -12.79 -12.50 5.64
CA TRP A 317 -11.42 -12.82 6.02
C TRP A 317 -11.16 -12.79 7.53
N GLN A 318 -11.87 -11.96 8.29
CA GLN A 318 -11.77 -11.89 9.75
C GLN A 318 -12.17 -13.22 10.39
N ASN A 319 -13.28 -13.83 9.95
CA ASN A 319 -13.71 -15.15 10.43
C ASN A 319 -12.73 -16.25 9.99
N LYS A 320 -12.11 -16.13 8.81
CA LYS A 320 -11.07 -17.08 8.38
C LYS A 320 -9.84 -17.02 9.29
N LEU A 321 -9.44 -15.83 9.73
CA LEU A 321 -8.35 -15.67 10.68
C LEU A 321 -8.70 -16.22 12.06
N SER A 322 -9.87 -15.90 12.59
CA SER A 322 -10.28 -16.36 13.93
C SER A 322 -10.54 -17.86 13.97
N ASP A 323 -11.35 -18.38 13.06
CA ASP A 323 -11.94 -19.71 13.21
C ASP A 323 -11.13 -20.78 12.48
N GLU A 324 -10.79 -20.53 11.21
CA GLU A 324 -10.08 -21.52 10.38
C GLU A 324 -8.58 -21.54 10.69
N CYS A 325 -7.96 -20.37 10.83
CA CYS A 325 -6.54 -20.25 11.13
C CYS A 325 -6.24 -20.31 12.63
N SER A 326 -7.26 -20.19 13.50
CA SER A 326 -7.10 -20.18 14.96
C SER A 326 -6.07 -19.14 15.42
N LEU A 327 -6.13 -17.91 14.89
CA LEU A 327 -5.09 -16.89 15.11
C LEU A 327 -4.86 -16.59 16.60
N GLU A 328 -5.91 -16.54 17.43
CA GLU A 328 -5.79 -16.37 18.89
C GLU A 328 -4.94 -17.48 19.53
N TYR A 329 -5.13 -18.71 19.08
CA TYR A 329 -4.32 -19.85 19.52
C TYR A 329 -2.86 -19.72 19.06
N GLU A 330 -2.63 -19.27 17.82
CA GLU A 330 -1.28 -19.02 17.30
C GLU A 330 -0.55 -17.91 18.08
N LEU A 331 -1.26 -16.84 18.44
CA LEU A 331 -0.72 -15.73 19.23
C LEU A 331 -0.37 -16.17 20.66
N SER A 332 -1.27 -16.90 21.32
CA SER A 332 -1.12 -17.36 22.71
C SER A 332 -0.12 -18.52 22.87
N ASN A 333 -0.27 -19.60 22.07
CA ASN A 333 0.39 -20.88 22.35
C ASN A 333 1.65 -21.15 21.52
N ASN A 334 1.76 -20.58 20.32
CA ASN A 334 2.96 -20.73 19.51
C ASN A 334 4.04 -19.69 19.85
N GLY A 335 3.80 -18.86 20.88
CA GLY A 335 4.76 -17.93 21.46
C GLY A 335 5.11 -16.76 20.56
N ILE A 336 4.37 -16.55 19.47
CA ILE A 336 4.60 -15.45 18.53
C ILE A 336 4.48 -14.12 19.28
N LEU A 337 3.41 -13.93 20.05
CA LEU A 337 3.17 -12.72 20.84
C LEU A 337 4.08 -12.65 22.08
N GLN A 338 4.36 -13.78 22.73
CA GLN A 338 5.22 -13.85 23.92
C GLN A 338 6.62 -13.25 23.71
N THR A 339 7.13 -13.21 22.47
CA THR A 339 8.42 -12.56 22.17
C THR A 339 8.43 -11.04 22.34
N TYR A 340 7.25 -10.40 22.38
CA TYR A 340 7.06 -8.96 22.53
C TYR A 340 6.68 -8.54 23.96
N ILE A 341 6.25 -9.49 24.80
CA ILE A 341 5.75 -9.25 26.16
C ILE A 341 6.78 -9.75 27.18
N SER A 342 7.08 -8.93 28.20
CA SER A 342 7.99 -9.31 29.29
C SER A 342 7.40 -10.36 30.23
N ASP A 343 6.11 -10.24 30.47
CA ASP A 343 5.34 -11.05 31.40
C ASP A 343 4.76 -12.29 30.72
N LEU A 344 4.37 -13.29 31.50
CA LEU A 344 3.88 -14.55 30.95
C LEU A 344 2.46 -14.35 30.41
N LEU A 345 2.28 -14.58 29.11
CA LEU A 345 1.00 -14.54 28.45
C LEU A 345 0.15 -15.74 28.84
N GLN A 346 -1.06 -15.49 29.32
CA GLN A 346 -2.06 -16.52 29.64
C GLN A 346 -3.02 -16.73 28.49
N ASP A 347 -3.59 -15.64 27.97
CA ASP A 347 -4.64 -15.70 26.96
C ASP A 347 -4.64 -14.43 26.09
N VAL A 348 -5.23 -14.54 24.90
CA VAL A 348 -5.37 -13.45 23.93
C VAL A 348 -6.74 -13.53 23.29
N GLU A 349 -7.48 -12.43 23.35
CA GLU A 349 -8.74 -12.26 22.65
C GLU A 349 -8.61 -11.14 21.61
N ILE A 350 -9.02 -11.41 20.37
CA ILE A 350 -9.05 -10.40 19.32
C ILE A 350 -10.33 -9.59 19.42
N SER A 351 -10.18 -8.28 19.59
CA SER A 351 -11.31 -7.34 19.69
C SER A 351 -11.74 -6.78 18.35
N GLU A 352 -10.79 -6.34 17.52
CA GLU A 352 -11.09 -5.64 16.28
C GLU A 352 -9.96 -5.79 15.26
N TYR A 353 -10.33 -5.83 13.98
CA TYR A 353 -9.42 -5.81 12.84
C TYR A 353 -9.51 -4.45 12.14
N LEU A 354 -8.37 -3.82 11.90
CA LEU A 354 -8.23 -2.47 11.37
C LEU A 354 -7.19 -2.43 10.24
N ASN A 355 -7.28 -1.37 9.42
CA ASN A 355 -6.26 -0.98 8.44
C ASN A 355 -5.76 -2.11 7.51
N LEU A 356 -6.67 -2.93 6.98
CA LEU A 356 -6.32 -3.96 6.01
C LEU A 356 -5.68 -3.35 4.75
N HIS A 357 -4.51 -3.84 4.38
CA HIS A 357 -3.86 -3.54 3.12
C HIS A 357 -3.01 -4.70 2.63
N PHE A 358 -2.59 -4.63 1.36
CA PHE A 358 -1.91 -5.69 0.66
C PHE A 358 -0.58 -5.21 0.07
N ASP A 359 0.37 -6.13 -0.10
CA ASP A 359 1.68 -5.85 -0.72
C ASP A 359 2.22 -7.09 -1.41
N GLU A 360 3.13 -6.89 -2.37
CA GLU A 360 3.76 -7.93 -3.19
C GLU A 360 2.74 -8.90 -3.84
N ILE A 361 1.61 -8.36 -4.32
CA ILE A 361 0.59 -9.15 -4.99
C ILE A 361 1.10 -9.58 -6.38
N TYR A 362 0.87 -10.85 -6.72
CA TYR A 362 0.99 -11.32 -8.08
C TYR A 362 -0.27 -12.09 -8.49
N THR A 363 -0.56 -12.04 -9.78
CA THR A 363 -1.67 -12.76 -10.40
C THR A 363 -1.13 -13.69 -11.47
N ASP A 364 -1.58 -14.93 -11.46
CA ASP A 364 -1.35 -15.92 -12.50
C ASP A 364 -2.70 -16.50 -12.93
N TYR A 365 -2.80 -16.93 -14.18
CA TYR A 365 -4.02 -17.52 -14.68
C TYR A 365 -3.77 -18.47 -15.85
N ASP A 366 -4.56 -19.53 -15.89
CA ASP A 366 -4.60 -20.51 -16.97
C ASP A 366 -6.03 -20.70 -17.45
N GLU A 367 -6.28 -20.24 -18.68
CA GLU A 367 -7.59 -20.14 -19.34
C GLU A 367 -8.63 -19.32 -18.55
N ASP A 368 -9.33 -19.98 -17.63
CA ASP A 368 -10.41 -19.43 -16.79
C ASP A 368 -10.10 -19.54 -15.29
N ASN A 369 -8.98 -20.17 -14.92
CA ASN A 369 -8.56 -20.33 -13.53
C ASN A 369 -7.62 -19.17 -13.17
N ILE A 370 -7.87 -18.52 -12.05
CA ILE A 370 -7.11 -17.39 -11.54
C ILE A 370 -6.51 -17.77 -10.19
N ILE A 371 -5.23 -17.47 -10.02
CA ILE A 371 -4.51 -17.56 -8.76
C ILE A 371 -3.97 -16.18 -8.44
N ILE A 372 -4.30 -15.66 -7.25
CA ILE A 372 -3.74 -14.41 -6.74
C ILE A 372 -3.09 -14.70 -5.40
N GLU A 373 -1.80 -14.38 -5.27
CA GLU A 373 -1.11 -14.51 -3.99
C GLU A 373 -0.39 -13.22 -3.63
N GLY A 374 -0.16 -13.02 -2.34
CA GLY A 374 0.54 -11.85 -1.85
C GLY A 374 0.70 -11.86 -0.34
N ASN A 375 1.07 -10.69 0.18
CA ASN A 375 1.02 -10.42 1.60
C ASN A 375 -0.19 -9.55 1.93
N PHE A 376 -0.79 -9.78 3.09
CA PHE A 376 -1.72 -8.85 3.70
C PHE A 376 -1.16 -8.36 5.03
N TYR A 377 -1.59 -7.17 5.42
CA TYR A 377 -1.28 -6.55 6.69
C TYR A 377 -2.57 -6.02 7.30
N SER A 378 -2.71 -6.20 8.61
CA SER A 378 -3.81 -5.61 9.36
C SER A 378 -3.33 -5.23 10.76
N ASP A 379 -3.78 -4.07 11.22
CA ASP A 379 -3.68 -3.72 12.63
C ASP A 379 -4.78 -4.44 13.40
N ILE A 380 -4.44 -5.14 14.46
CA ILE A 380 -5.39 -5.92 15.26
C ILE A 380 -5.34 -5.41 16.70
N LEU A 381 -6.50 -5.05 17.23
CA LEU A 381 -6.66 -4.77 18.65
C LEU A 381 -6.90 -6.07 19.39
N ILE A 382 -6.07 -6.31 20.40
CA ILE A 382 -6.10 -7.52 21.22
C ILE A 382 -6.21 -7.16 22.70
N ASN A 383 -6.93 -7.99 23.44
CA ASN A 383 -6.93 -8.01 24.89
C ASN A 383 -6.09 -9.20 25.34
N GLU A 384 -5.05 -8.92 26.12
CA GLU A 384 -4.09 -9.90 26.61
C GLU A 384 -4.31 -10.09 28.09
N VAL A 385 -4.36 -11.34 28.54
CA VAL A 385 -4.31 -11.68 29.96
C VAL A 385 -2.87 -12.08 30.27
N ILE A 386 -2.18 -11.32 31.12
CA ILE A 386 -0.80 -11.61 31.52
C ILE A 386 -0.72 -11.90 33.02
N TYR A 387 0.20 -12.78 33.42
CA TYR A 387 0.44 -13.08 34.84
C TYR A 387 1.31 -12.02 35.51
N GLU A 388 0.82 -11.46 36.60
CA GLU A 388 1.57 -10.68 37.58
C GLU A 388 2.03 -11.57 38.76
N TYR A 389 2.95 -11.04 39.60
CA TYR A 389 3.48 -11.74 40.76
C TYR A 389 2.36 -12.30 41.66
N ASP A 390 2.50 -13.57 42.09
CA ASP A 390 1.65 -14.23 43.12
C ASP A 390 0.20 -14.56 42.66
N ASP A 391 0.05 -15.13 41.46
CA ASP A 391 -1.21 -15.59 40.84
C ASP A 391 -2.21 -14.49 40.46
N PHE A 392 -1.78 -13.24 40.41
CA PHE A 392 -2.59 -12.15 39.88
C PHE A 392 -2.48 -12.11 38.35
N THR A 393 -3.55 -11.68 37.68
CA THR A 393 -3.57 -11.48 36.23
C THR A 393 -4.01 -10.05 35.93
N SER A 394 -3.44 -9.44 34.91
CA SER A 394 -3.85 -8.12 34.42
C SER A 394 -4.29 -8.20 32.97
N ASP A 395 -5.37 -7.49 32.64
CA ASP A 395 -5.83 -7.29 31.28
C ASP A 395 -5.07 -6.14 30.63
N VAL A 396 -4.45 -6.40 29.49
CA VAL A 396 -3.68 -5.43 28.72
C VAL A 396 -4.31 -5.30 27.34
N VAL A 397 -4.72 -4.07 26.99
CA VAL A 397 -5.11 -3.76 25.62
C VAL A 397 -3.86 -3.42 24.83
N ALA A 398 -3.66 -4.08 23.70
CA ALA A 398 -2.55 -3.81 22.80
C ALA A 398 -3.02 -3.74 21.35
N GLN A 399 -2.23 -3.07 20.52
CA GLN A 399 -2.35 -3.11 19.07
C GLN A 399 -1.15 -3.86 18.50
N ILE A 400 -1.41 -4.83 17.63
CA ILE A 400 -0.38 -5.49 16.84
C ILE A 400 -0.55 -5.17 15.36
N THR A 401 0.55 -5.04 14.63
CA THR A 401 0.52 -5.07 13.17
C THR A 401 0.86 -6.47 12.71
N LEU A 402 -0.15 -7.21 12.26
CA LEU A 402 0.00 -8.56 11.73
C LEU A 402 0.37 -8.51 10.24
N LYS A 403 1.40 -9.25 9.84
CA LYS A 403 1.66 -9.62 8.45
C LYS A 403 1.26 -11.08 8.26
N GLY A 404 0.57 -11.40 7.17
CA GLY A 404 0.36 -12.78 6.72
C GLY A 404 0.47 -12.91 5.22
N ASN A 405 0.52 -14.15 4.74
CA ASN A 405 0.39 -14.50 3.33
C ASN A 405 -1.04 -14.91 3.01
N PHE A 406 -1.45 -14.66 1.78
CA PHE A 406 -2.71 -15.15 1.25
C PHE A 406 -2.52 -15.81 -0.11
N SER A 407 -3.41 -16.76 -0.42
CA SER A 407 -3.58 -17.35 -1.74
C SER A 407 -5.08 -17.43 -2.02
N ILE A 408 -5.50 -16.86 -3.14
CA ILE A 408 -6.86 -16.87 -3.66
C ILE A 408 -6.85 -17.68 -4.94
N GLU A 409 -7.71 -18.70 -5.00
CA GLU A 409 -7.95 -19.49 -6.21
C GLU A 409 -9.43 -19.37 -6.58
N PHE A 410 -9.74 -19.06 -7.83
CA PHE A 410 -11.12 -19.03 -8.33
C PHE A 410 -11.18 -19.26 -9.83
N LYS A 411 -12.40 -19.46 -10.34
CA LYS A 411 -12.69 -19.47 -11.78
C LYS A 411 -13.55 -18.29 -12.15
N PHE A 412 -13.43 -17.81 -13.38
CA PHE A 412 -14.33 -16.79 -13.88
C PHE A 412 -14.99 -17.20 -15.19
N SER A 413 -16.19 -16.69 -15.42
CA SER A 413 -16.92 -16.86 -16.68
C SER A 413 -17.62 -15.56 -17.08
N VAL A 414 -18.00 -15.46 -18.36
CA VAL A 414 -18.81 -14.34 -18.85
C VAL A 414 -20.26 -14.79 -18.82
N SER A 415 -21.13 -14.01 -18.15
CA SER A 415 -22.55 -14.36 -18.01
C SER A 415 -23.26 -14.47 -19.36
N ASP A 416 -24.18 -15.42 -19.50
CA ASP A 416 -24.88 -15.69 -20.77
C ASP A 416 -25.82 -14.55 -21.23
N ASP A 417 -26.26 -13.68 -20.31
CA ASP A 417 -27.24 -12.61 -20.58
C ASP A 417 -26.71 -11.17 -20.42
N THR A 418 -25.43 -10.96 -20.08
CA THR A 418 -24.81 -9.63 -19.95
C THR A 418 -23.28 -9.66 -20.11
N THR A 419 -22.68 -8.51 -20.43
CA THR A 419 -21.22 -8.28 -20.48
C THR A 419 -20.58 -8.26 -19.08
N GLU A 420 -21.03 -9.11 -18.16
CA GLU A 420 -20.58 -9.16 -16.76
C GLU A 420 -19.74 -10.42 -16.50
N ILE A 421 -18.76 -10.28 -15.61
CA ILE A 421 -17.89 -11.37 -15.16
C ILE A 421 -18.50 -11.97 -13.91
N GLU A 422 -18.65 -13.28 -13.90
CA GLU A 422 -19.04 -14.04 -12.72
C GLU A 422 -17.83 -14.82 -12.21
N GLU A 423 -17.53 -14.64 -10.92
CA GLU A 423 -16.50 -15.36 -10.19
C GLU A 423 -17.15 -16.57 -9.48
N HIS A 424 -16.47 -17.71 -9.53
CA HIS A 424 -16.97 -19.00 -9.04
C HIS A 424 -15.87 -19.78 -8.34
N ASP A 425 -16.28 -20.70 -7.46
CA ASP A 425 -15.39 -21.62 -6.75
C ASP A 425 -14.27 -20.90 -5.98
N GLU A 426 -14.55 -19.73 -5.41
CA GLU A 426 -13.56 -18.91 -4.72
C GLU A 426 -13.07 -19.58 -3.43
N VAL A 427 -11.75 -19.70 -3.32
CA VAL A 427 -11.07 -20.24 -2.14
C VAL A 427 -10.02 -19.24 -1.69
N LEU A 428 -10.21 -18.69 -0.48
CA LEU A 428 -9.20 -17.88 0.21
C LEU A 428 -8.50 -18.71 1.29
N THR A 429 -7.18 -18.79 1.18
CA THR A 429 -6.28 -19.42 2.16
C THR A 429 -5.36 -18.36 2.76
N LEU A 430 -5.27 -18.31 4.10
CA LEU A 430 -4.41 -17.40 4.86
C LEU A 430 -3.37 -18.22 5.63
N PHE A 431 -2.10 -17.80 5.63
CA PHE A 431 -1.01 -18.57 6.23
C PHE A 431 0.22 -17.70 6.56
N ASN A 432 1.20 -18.28 7.26
CA ASN A 432 2.49 -17.64 7.60
C ASN A 432 2.37 -16.28 8.29
N PHE A 433 1.77 -16.26 9.49
CA PHE A 433 1.58 -15.03 10.25
C PHE A 433 2.85 -14.59 11.00
N GLU A 434 3.11 -13.29 11.02
CA GLU A 434 4.23 -12.66 11.71
C GLU A 434 3.79 -11.31 12.31
N ILE A 435 4.12 -11.05 13.58
CA ILE A 435 3.92 -9.73 14.19
C ILE A 435 5.06 -8.81 13.75
N LYS A 436 4.72 -7.68 13.12
CA LYS A 436 5.68 -6.66 12.67
C LYS A 436 5.87 -5.53 13.66
N ASP A 437 4.84 -5.20 14.40
CA ASP A 437 4.87 -4.19 15.44
C ASP A 437 3.93 -4.57 16.59
N TYR A 438 4.27 -4.12 17.79
CA TYR A 438 3.51 -4.33 19.02
C TYR A 438 3.50 -3.03 19.81
N LYS A 439 2.30 -2.53 20.11
CA LYS A 439 2.09 -1.34 20.92
C LYS A 439 1.07 -1.62 22.03
N GLU A 440 1.56 -1.73 23.26
CA GLU A 440 0.72 -1.72 24.45
C GLU A 440 -0.04 -0.39 24.55
N LEU A 441 -1.37 -0.47 24.59
CA LEU A 441 -2.25 0.68 24.75
C LEU A 441 -2.62 0.89 26.22
N SER A 442 -2.63 -0.15 27.06
CA SER A 442 -2.98 -0.06 28.49
C SER A 442 -2.10 0.92 29.30
N LYS A 443 -0.83 1.14 28.94
CA LYS A 443 0.01 2.21 29.51
C LYS A 443 -0.42 3.64 29.16
N GLU A 444 -1.21 3.82 28.09
CA GLU A 444 -1.87 5.08 27.73
C GLU A 444 -3.36 5.11 28.13
N PHE A 445 -3.93 3.98 28.55
CA PHE A 445 -5.37 3.79 28.77
C PHE A 445 -5.79 3.50 30.21
N ASP A 446 -4.93 3.66 31.21
CA ASP A 446 -5.33 3.55 32.62
C ASP A 446 -5.73 4.90 33.23
N TYR A 447 -6.68 5.58 32.59
CA TYR A 447 -7.68 6.43 33.26
C TYR A 447 -8.89 6.44 32.34
N HIS A 448 -10.02 5.89 32.79
CA HIS A 448 -11.32 6.29 32.25
C HIS A 448 -11.33 7.82 32.16
N PHE A 449 -11.36 8.38 30.95
CA PHE A 449 -11.46 9.82 30.74
C PHE A 449 -12.89 10.31 31.09
N GLU A 450 -13.38 9.99 32.28
CA GLU A 450 -14.45 10.75 32.89
C GLU A 450 -13.87 12.13 33.24
N ARG A 451 -14.48 13.16 32.66
CA ARG A 451 -14.10 14.54 32.97
C ARG A 451 -14.30 14.76 34.45
N CYS A 452 -13.39 15.53 35.07
CA CYS A 452 -13.50 15.88 36.47
C CYS A 452 -14.90 16.39 36.79
N MET A 453 -15.59 15.73 37.73
CA MET A 453 -16.96 16.04 38.10
C MET A 453 -17.14 17.50 38.55
N ILE A 454 -16.06 18.11 39.09
CA ILE A 454 -16.07 19.47 39.64
C ILE A 454 -15.91 20.53 38.53
N CYS A 455 -14.91 20.37 37.65
CA CYS A 455 -14.60 21.42 36.67
C CYS A 455 -15.07 21.12 35.25
N ASN A 456 -15.38 19.86 34.94
CA ASN A 456 -15.78 19.32 33.63
C ASN A 456 -14.87 19.72 32.45
N LYS A 457 -13.64 20.13 32.75
CA LYS A 457 -12.64 20.63 31.80
C LYS A 457 -11.39 19.76 31.79
N ASN A 458 -10.88 19.44 32.97
CA ASN A 458 -9.70 18.61 33.14
C ASN A 458 -10.11 17.14 33.29
N ILE A 459 -9.18 16.26 32.94
CA ILE A 459 -9.32 14.81 33.05
C ILE A 459 -9.36 14.43 34.54
N GLY A 460 -10.29 13.55 34.92
CA GLY A 460 -10.34 13.00 36.27
C GLY A 460 -9.13 12.10 36.53
N ALA A 461 -8.29 12.46 37.50
CA ALA A 461 -7.06 11.76 37.85
C ALA A 461 -7.19 10.93 39.13
N TYR A 462 -8.25 11.13 39.91
CA TYR A 462 -8.47 10.47 41.18
C TYR A 462 -9.95 10.09 41.34
N MET A 463 -10.21 8.88 41.84
CA MET A 463 -11.57 8.39 42.09
C MET A 463 -12.00 8.68 43.54
N THR A 464 -13.24 9.13 43.73
CA THR A 464 -13.84 9.40 45.05
C THR A 464 -14.47 8.15 45.67
N GLY A 465 -14.80 8.22 46.97
CA GLY A 465 -15.55 7.17 47.67
C GLY A 465 -16.88 6.77 47.01
N ASN A 466 -17.50 7.66 46.23
CA ASN A 466 -18.74 7.42 45.50
C ASN A 466 -18.52 6.95 44.05
N SER A 467 -17.28 6.66 43.66
CA SER A 467 -16.87 6.26 42.31
C SER A 467 -16.96 7.37 41.24
N ASP A 468 -17.04 8.64 41.63
CA ASP A 468 -16.89 9.79 40.71
C ASP A 468 -15.41 10.19 40.55
N PHE A 469 -15.03 10.84 39.45
CA PHE A 469 -13.65 11.24 39.17
C PHE A 469 -13.35 12.74 39.35
N ILE A 470 -12.19 13.07 39.92
CA ILE A 470 -11.72 14.44 40.21
C ILE A 470 -10.30 14.64 39.65
N CYS A 471 -10.02 15.80 39.03
CA CYS A 471 -8.67 16.14 38.55
C CYS A 471 -7.73 16.59 39.68
N GLU A 472 -6.43 16.56 39.42
CA GLU A 472 -5.38 16.96 40.38
C GLU A 472 -5.53 18.38 40.94
N ILE A 473 -6.04 19.32 40.13
CA ILE A 473 -6.25 20.69 40.62
C ILE A 473 -7.44 20.74 41.59
N CYS A 474 -8.47 19.93 41.35
CA CYS A 474 -9.68 19.93 42.17
C CYS A 474 -9.59 18.98 43.38
N SER A 475 -8.55 18.14 43.47
CA SER A 475 -8.35 17.22 44.60
C SER A 475 -7.73 17.88 45.83
N ILE A 476 -7.38 19.18 45.77
CA ILE A 476 -6.75 19.93 46.87
C ILE A 476 -7.59 19.90 48.16
N ASP A 477 -8.92 19.90 48.03
CA ASP A 477 -9.84 19.86 49.17
C ASP A 477 -10.23 18.43 49.58
N TYR A 478 -9.53 17.41 49.08
CA TYR A 478 -9.78 15.99 49.36
C TYR A 478 -8.57 15.32 50.03
N GLU A 479 -8.85 14.28 50.80
CA GLU A 479 -7.87 13.40 51.43
C GLU A 479 -8.06 11.94 50.96
N GLY A 480 -6.96 11.21 50.82
CA GLY A 480 -6.97 9.83 50.31
C GLY A 480 -7.02 8.80 51.43
N CYS A 481 -7.86 7.78 51.26
CA CYS A 481 -7.84 6.58 52.11
C CYS A 481 -6.58 5.75 51.79
N PRO A 482 -5.68 5.50 52.75
CA PRO A 482 -4.42 4.78 52.47
C PRO A 482 -4.60 3.31 52.05
N LYS A 483 -5.75 2.69 52.34
CA LYS A 483 -6.01 1.26 52.03
C LYS A 483 -6.57 1.05 50.63
N CYS A 484 -7.47 1.93 50.16
CA CYS A 484 -8.17 1.75 48.88
C CYS A 484 -7.86 2.84 47.84
N GLY A 485 -7.03 3.84 48.18
CA GLY A 485 -6.62 4.91 47.26
C GLY A 485 -7.72 5.92 46.87
N LYS A 486 -8.97 5.74 47.33
CA LYS A 486 -10.09 6.64 47.02
C LYS A 486 -10.04 7.95 47.81
N LEU A 487 -10.44 9.05 47.17
CA LEU A 487 -10.51 10.39 47.75
C LEU A 487 -11.85 10.66 48.47
N TYR A 488 -11.77 11.36 49.60
CA TYR A 488 -12.89 11.82 50.42
C TYR A 488 -12.73 13.31 50.75
N PRO A 489 -13.80 14.08 50.97
CA PRO A 489 -13.67 15.49 51.35
C PRO A 489 -12.79 15.66 52.60
N SER A 490 -11.92 16.68 52.63
CA SER A 490 -10.99 16.89 53.75
C SER A 490 -11.71 16.97 55.09
N GLY A 491 -11.27 16.16 56.06
CA GLY A 491 -11.86 16.04 57.40
C GLY A 491 -12.86 14.89 57.55
N SER A 492 -13.08 14.08 56.50
CA SER A 492 -13.99 12.93 56.52
C SER A 492 -13.34 11.65 57.07
N LEU A 493 -12.02 11.51 56.95
CA LEU A 493 -11.28 10.31 57.33
C LEU A 493 -10.74 10.36 58.76
N GLU A 494 -10.82 11.51 59.44
CA GLU A 494 -10.29 11.74 60.80
C GLU A 494 -8.85 11.21 61.00
N GLY A 495 -8.04 11.16 59.94
CA GLY A 495 -6.67 10.63 59.95
C GLY A 495 -6.55 9.09 59.89
N SER A 496 -7.59 8.38 59.44
CA SER A 496 -7.63 6.91 59.38
C SER A 496 -8.17 6.40 58.02
N TYR A 497 -8.62 5.15 57.96
CA TYR A 497 -9.21 4.53 56.78
C TYR A 497 -10.66 5.00 56.54
N CYS A 498 -11.15 4.89 55.30
CA CYS A 498 -12.58 5.12 55.04
C CYS A 498 -13.46 4.06 55.72
N TYR A 499 -14.72 4.38 55.95
CA TYR A 499 -15.68 3.51 56.64
C TYR A 499 -15.75 2.08 56.08
N ASN A 500 -15.73 1.93 54.75
CA ASN A 500 -15.74 0.61 54.11
C ASN A 500 -14.47 -0.19 54.45
N CYS A 501 -13.31 0.47 54.36
CA CYS A 501 -12.01 -0.14 54.68
C CYS A 501 -11.81 -0.43 56.18
N MET A 502 -12.52 0.26 57.07
CA MET A 502 -12.51 0.01 58.52
C MET A 502 -13.30 -1.24 58.93
N HIS A 503 -14.24 -1.70 58.09
CA HIS A 503 -15.16 -2.80 58.39
C HIS A 503 -15.05 -4.01 57.46
N GLU A 504 -14.06 -4.02 56.57
CA GLU A 504 -13.59 -5.21 55.87
C GLU A 504 -12.70 -6.03 56.84
N GLU A 505 -13.23 -7.15 57.36
CA GLU A 505 -12.42 -8.20 58.02
C GLU A 505 -11.49 -8.90 57.03
#